data_AF-A0A920R149-F1
#
_entry.id   AF-A0A920R149-F1
#
_cell.length_a   1.000
_cell.length_b   1.000
_cell.length_c   1.000
_cell.angle_alpha   90.00
_cell.angle_beta   90.00
_cell.angle_gamma   90.00
#
_symmetry.space_group_name_H-M   'P 1'
#
loop_
_entity.id
_entity.type
_entity.pdbx_description
1 polymer ?
#
loop_
_entity_poly.entity_id
_entity_poly.type
_entity_poly.pdbx_seq_one_letter_code
_entity_poly.pdbx_strand_id
1 'polypeptide(L)'
;MHVDAVPSGSTENTRFDQNASLEGVAKWYGYIDQPERVPEFMRRAFTMLRSGRPGPVVLGIPNASATYERHKTLHISKRMAESPGPC
;
A
#
# COMPACT_ATOMS: atom_id res chain seq x y z
N MET A 1 4.98 -20.44 4.94
CA MET A 1 4.85 -19.27 4.05
C MET A 1 5.77 -18.18 4.58
N HIS A 2 6.37 -17.35 3.72
CA HIS A 2 7.17 -16.21 4.19
C HIS A 2 6.30 -14.94 4.13
N VAL A 3 6.27 -14.16 5.21
CA VAL A 3 5.44 -12.97 5.35
C VAL A 3 6.39 -11.80 5.66
N ASP A 4 6.34 -10.72 4.87
CA ASP A 4 7.36 -9.66 4.93
C ASP A 4 6.96 -8.42 5.71
N ALA A 5 5.75 -8.36 6.26
CA ALA A 5 5.34 -7.36 7.24
C ALA A 5 3.93 -7.67 7.73
N VAL A 6 3.77 -7.90 9.03
CA VAL A 6 2.53 -7.65 9.77
C VAL A 6 2.93 -7.19 11.17
N PRO A 7 2.74 -5.90 11.53
CA PRO A 7 2.51 -5.57 12.93
C PRO A 7 1.09 -6.02 13.25
N SER A 8 0.97 -7.06 14.07
CA SER A 8 -0.32 -7.51 14.59
C SER A 8 -0.93 -6.40 15.45
N GLY A 9 -1.84 -5.59 14.88
CA GLY A 9 -2.62 -4.62 15.66
C GLY A 9 -3.12 -3.33 14.99
N SER A 10 -2.84 -3.00 13.72
CA SER A 10 -3.13 -1.65 13.19
C SER A 10 -4.34 -1.47 12.27
N THR A 11 -5.06 -2.53 11.88
CA THR A 11 -6.28 -2.42 11.05
C THR A 11 -7.53 -2.67 11.90
N GLU A 12 -7.89 -1.70 12.75
CA GLU A 12 -9.13 -1.70 13.57
C GLU A 12 -10.44 -1.76 12.73
N ASN A 13 -10.34 -1.75 11.41
CA ASN A 13 -11.44 -1.73 10.45
C ASN A 13 -11.65 -3.06 9.69
N THR A 14 -10.76 -4.06 9.81
CA THR A 14 -10.97 -5.36 9.15
C THR A 14 -11.41 -6.39 10.17
N ARG A 15 -12.71 -6.71 10.20
CA ARG A 15 -13.31 -7.77 11.05
C ARG A 15 -12.74 -9.18 10.78
N PHE A 16 -11.83 -9.32 9.82
CA PHE A 16 -11.30 -10.56 9.29
C PHE A 16 -9.78 -10.48 9.19
N ASP A 17 -9.07 -11.39 9.85
CA ASP A 17 -7.61 -11.49 9.71
C ASP A 17 -7.27 -12.06 8.34
N GLN A 18 -6.94 -11.17 7.41
CA GLN A 18 -6.59 -11.53 6.04
C GLN A 18 -5.31 -12.36 5.96
N ASN A 19 -4.33 -12.12 6.85
CA ASN A 19 -3.07 -12.85 6.83
C ASN A 19 -3.29 -14.30 7.26
N ALA A 20 -3.91 -14.51 8.42
CA ALA A 20 -4.20 -15.85 8.94
C ALA A 20 -5.10 -16.65 7.99
N SER A 21 -6.08 -16.00 7.38
CA SER A 21 -7.05 -16.69 6.50
C SER A 21 -6.47 -17.09 5.14
N LEU A 22 -5.41 -16.41 4.69
CA LEU A 22 -4.78 -16.66 3.39
C LEU A 22 -3.54 -17.55 3.48
N GLU A 23 -3.13 -17.94 4.69
CA GLU A 23 -1.95 -18.76 4.94
C GLU A 23 -2.01 -20.14 4.27
N GLY A 24 -3.20 -20.72 4.06
CA GLY A 24 -3.34 -22.00 3.38
C GLY A 24 -3.36 -21.93 1.85
N VAL A 25 -3.55 -20.72 1.29
CA VAL A 25 -3.97 -20.54 -0.10
C VAL A 25 -2.97 -19.71 -0.89
N ALA A 26 -2.45 -18.65 -0.29
CA ALA A 26 -1.46 -17.80 -0.92
C ALA A 26 -0.10 -18.47 -0.92
N LYS A 27 0.69 -18.21 -1.95
CA LYS A 27 2.13 -18.48 -1.93
C LYS A 27 2.86 -17.50 -1.03
N TRP A 28 2.38 -16.26 -1.03
CA TRP A 28 2.99 -15.14 -0.33
C TRP A 28 1.95 -14.07 -0.01
N TYR A 29 2.07 -13.48 1.17
CA TYR A 29 1.29 -12.33 1.61
C TYR A 29 2.26 -11.20 2.00
N GLY A 30 2.05 -10.01 1.46
CA GLY A 30 2.77 -8.80 1.83
C GLY A 30 1.81 -7.69 2.22
N TYR A 31 2.14 -6.94 3.26
CA TYR A 31 1.38 -5.75 3.67
C TYR A 31 2.22 -4.49 3.43
N ILE A 32 1.66 -3.54 2.68
CA ILE A 32 2.32 -2.28 2.36
C ILE A 32 1.70 -1.18 3.21
N ASP A 33 2.40 -0.78 4.25
CA ASP A 33 2.04 0.31 5.17
C ASP A 33 2.49 1.69 4.66
N GLN A 34 3.63 1.73 3.97
CA GLN A 34 4.23 2.94 3.43
C GLN A 34 4.24 2.93 1.90
N PRO A 35 3.74 3.99 1.24
CA PRO A 35 3.61 4.02 -0.21
C PRO A 35 4.97 4.00 -0.94
N GLU A 36 6.04 4.47 -0.32
CA GLU A 36 7.41 4.44 -0.86
C GLU A 36 7.91 3.01 -1.11
N ARG A 37 7.35 2.02 -0.40
CA ARG A 37 7.73 0.60 -0.46
C ARG A 37 7.03 -0.15 -1.60
N VAL A 38 6.02 0.44 -2.23
CA VAL A 38 5.26 -0.19 -3.34
C VAL A 38 6.18 -0.73 -4.45
N PRO A 39 7.19 0.01 -4.95
CA PRO A 39 8.05 -0.49 -6.03
C PRO A 39 8.88 -1.71 -5.63
N GLU A 40 9.26 -1.83 -4.35
CA GLU A 40 9.99 -2.98 -3.82
C GLU A 40 9.08 -4.22 -3.74
N PHE A 41 7.92 -4.07 -3.10
CA PHE A 41 6.94 -5.14 -2.91
C PHE A 41 6.41 -5.66 -4.25
N MET A 42 6.17 -4.77 -5.22
CA MET A 42 5.74 -5.16 -6.56
C MET A 42 6.80 -5.99 -7.30
N ARG A 43 8.07 -5.61 -7.24
CA ARG A 43 9.16 -6.40 -7.85
C ARG A 43 9.22 -7.81 -7.26
N ARG A 44 9.09 -7.92 -5.93
CA ARG A 44 9.06 -9.20 -5.24
C ARG A 44 7.83 -10.02 -5.62
N ALA A 45 6.65 -9.41 -5.64
CA ALA A 45 5.40 -10.06 -6.02
C ALA A 45 5.48 -10.68 -7.43
N PHE A 46 5.95 -9.92 -8.42
CA PHE A 46 6.13 -10.44 -9.78
C PHE A 46 7.22 -11.51 -9.87
N THR A 47 8.26 -11.42 -9.07
CA THR A 47 9.29 -12.46 -9.00
C THR A 47 8.70 -13.76 -8.46
N MET A 48 7.91 -13.69 -7.40
CA MET A 48 7.20 -14.83 -6.82
C MET A 48 6.15 -15.40 -7.77
N LEU A 49 5.44 -14.57 -8.54
CA LEU A 49 4.47 -15.03 -9.55
C LEU A 49 5.14 -15.83 -10.68
N ARG A 50 6.37 -15.47 -11.05
CA ARG A 50 7.07 -16.04 -12.22
C ARG A 50 7.98 -17.22 -11.90
N SER A 51 8.25 -17.53 -10.63
CA SER A 51 9.27 -18.51 -10.24
C SER A 51 8.71 -19.56 -9.28
N GLY A 52 9.20 -20.79 -9.33
CA GLY A 52 8.81 -21.87 -8.39
C GLY A 52 7.37 -22.36 -8.55
N ARG A 53 6.77 -22.87 -7.46
CA ARG A 53 5.40 -23.40 -7.47
C ARG A 53 4.38 -22.30 -7.80
N PRO A 54 3.50 -22.49 -8.80
CA PRO A 54 2.42 -21.55 -9.10
C PRO A 54 1.49 -21.39 -7.89
N GLY A 55 1.07 -20.17 -7.63
CA GLY A 55 0.16 -19.86 -6.54
C GLY A 55 -0.13 -18.36 -6.44
N PRO A 56 -1.25 -17.97 -5.82
CA PRO A 56 -1.63 -16.57 -5.70
C PRO A 56 -0.64 -15.81 -4.81
N VAL A 57 -0.38 -14.56 -5.18
CA VAL A 57 0.47 -13.62 -4.45
C VAL A 57 -0.44 -12.47 -4.02
N VAL A 58 -0.52 -12.21 -2.72
CA VAL A 58 -1.47 -11.25 -2.15
C VAL A 58 -0.73 -10.06 -1.58
N LEU A 59 -1.22 -8.86 -1.90
CA LEU A 59 -0.75 -7.59 -1.35
C LEU A 59 -1.89 -6.88 -0.62
N GLY A 60 -1.71 -6.64 0.67
CA GLY A 60 -2.60 -5.82 1.50
C GLY A 60 -2.14 -4.36 1.53
N ILE A 61 -3.10 -3.45 1.54
CA ILE A 61 -2.88 -2.00 1.70
C ILE A 61 -3.82 -1.46 2.77
N PRO A 62 -3.43 -0.41 3.52
CA PRO A 62 -4.23 0.13 4.63
C PRO A 62 -5.52 0.79 4.16
N ASN A 63 -5.51 1.43 2.99
CA ASN A 63 -6.66 2.10 2.42
C ASN A 63 -6.69 1.90 0.90
N ALA A 64 -7.80 1.37 0.40
CA ALA A 64 -8.02 1.12 -1.04
C ALA A 64 -8.06 2.42 -1.87
N SER A 65 -8.49 3.53 -1.27
CA SER A 65 -8.58 4.83 -1.92
C SER A 65 -7.32 5.69 -1.73
N ALA A 66 -6.23 5.12 -1.19
CA ALA A 66 -5.00 5.87 -0.98
C ALA A 66 -4.37 6.29 -2.32
N THR A 67 -4.02 7.56 -2.44
CA THR A 67 -3.24 8.10 -3.55
C THR A 67 -1.84 8.48 -3.06
N TYR A 68 -0.82 8.15 -3.85
CA TYR A 68 0.56 8.50 -3.54
C TYR A 68 1.05 9.59 -4.50
N GLU A 69 1.51 10.70 -3.94
CA GLU A 69 2.10 11.80 -4.69
C GLU A 69 3.60 11.87 -4.40
N ARG A 70 4.41 11.37 -5.33
CA ARG A 70 5.88 11.27 -5.20
C ARG A 70 6.54 12.63 -4.95
N HIS A 71 5.93 13.71 -5.44
CA HIS A 71 6.46 15.08 -5.42
C HIS A 71 5.37 16.10 -5.04
N LYS A 72 4.78 16.01 -3.84
CA LYS A 72 4.15 17.21 -3.27
C LYS A 72 5.26 18.18 -2.89
N THR A 73 5.59 19.09 -3.81
CA THR A 73 6.50 20.19 -3.53
C THR A 73 5.97 20.94 -2.31
N LEU A 74 6.86 21.20 -1.36
CA LEU A 74 6.56 21.97 -0.17
C LEU A 74 5.97 23.32 -0.62
N HIS A 75 4.76 23.60 -0.15
CA HIS A 75 4.05 24.87 -0.26
C HIS A 75 4.97 26.05 0.10
N ILE A 76 5.53 26.72 -0.90
CA ILE A 76 6.01 28.09 -0.75
C ILE A 76 4.89 29.00 -1.29
N SER A 77 4.52 29.96 -0.44
CA SER A 77 3.55 31.05 -0.61
C SER A 77 2.06 30.73 -0.54
N LYS A 78 1.56 30.59 0.70
CA LYS A 78 0.42 31.43 1.10
C LYS A 78 0.84 32.89 0.93
N ARG A 79 0.41 33.57 -0.14
CA ARG A 79 0.00 34.99 -0.19
C ARG A 79 -0.30 35.43 -1.63
N MET A 80 -1.47 36.04 -1.80
CA MET A 80 -1.90 36.91 -2.91
C MET A 80 -2.25 36.25 -4.25
N ALA A 81 -3.55 36.03 -4.50
CA ALA A 81 -4.24 36.40 -5.75
C ALA A 81 -5.68 35.84 -5.77
N GLU A 82 -6.54 36.33 -4.88
CA GLU A 82 -7.99 36.26 -5.14
C GLU A 82 -8.62 37.57 -4.69
N SER A 83 -8.52 38.58 -5.57
CA SER A 83 -9.53 39.63 -5.72
C SER A 83 -9.28 40.41 -7.01
N PRO A 84 -10.27 40.42 -7.91
CA PRO A 84 -10.70 41.66 -8.54
C PRO A 84 -12.15 41.92 -8.12
N GLY A 85 -12.39 43.07 -7.49
CA GLY A 85 -13.69 43.44 -6.91
C GLY A 85 -14.75 43.90 -7.93
N PRO A 86 -15.96 44.27 -7.47
CA PRO A 86 -16.83 45.18 -8.20
C PRO A 86 -16.77 46.59 -7.59
N CYS A 87 -16.92 47.62 -8.43
CA CYS A 87 -17.19 48.99 -8.00
C CYS A 87 -18.53 49.09 -7.28
#